data_AF-A0A7W0PBJ5-F1
#
_entry.id   AF-A0A7W0PBJ5-F1
#
_cell.length_a   1.000
_cell.length_b   1.000
_cell.length_c   1.000
_cell.angle_alpha   90.00
_cell.angle_beta   90.00
_cell.angle_gamma   90.00
#
_symmetry.space_group_name_H-M   'P 1'
#
loop_
_entity.id
_entity.type
_entity.pdbx_description
1 polymer ?
#
loop_
_entity_poly.entity_id
_entity_poly.type
_entity_poly.pdbx_seq_one_letter_code
_entity_poly.pdbx_strand_id
1 'polypeptide(L)' 'MALFTARARAVRRDFDLRANTRAVAEICVALDGLLLALELAAARVNVLSAAALRDRLERRLPLLVAGPRDVPVRQQT' A
#
# COMPACT_ATOMS: atom_id res chain seq x y z
N MET A 1 8.00 -4.32 -1.73
CA MET A 1 7.90 -3.97 -3.16
C MET A 1 7.41 -5.14 -4.03
N ALA A 2 8.05 -6.32 -3.99
CA ALA A 2 7.75 -7.43 -4.93
C ALA A 2 6.26 -7.88 -4.92
N LEU A 3 5.65 -8.04 -3.74
CA LEU A 3 4.23 -8.41 -3.61
C LEU A 3 3.30 -7.39 -4.28
N PHE A 4 3.53 -6.10 -4.01
CA PHE A 4 2.74 -5.02 -4.60
C PHE A 4 2.80 -5.09 -6.13
N THR A 5 4.00 -5.22 -6.71
CA THR A 5 4.19 -5.29 -8.15
C THR A 5 3.51 -6.52 -8.77
N ALA A 6 3.63 -7.69 -8.13
CA ALA A 6 2.99 -8.91 -8.59
C ALA A 6 1.46 -8.77 -8.62
N ARG A 7 0.87 -8.22 -7.54
CA ARG A 7 -0.57 -7.98 -7.44
C ARG A 7 -1.05 -6.89 -8.40
N ALA A 8 -0.28 -5.81 -8.54
CA ALA A 8 -0.55 -4.72 -9.47
C ALA A 8 -0.57 -5.23 -10.92
N ARG A 9 0.38 -6.07 -11.32
CA ARG A 9 0.43 -6.70 -12.65
C ARG A 9 -0.67 -7.73 -12.88
N ALA A 10 -1.13 -8.41 -11.82
CA ALA A 10 -2.26 -9.32 -11.91
C ALA A 10 -3.57 -8.60 -12.29
N VAL A 11 -3.75 -7.35 -11.85
CA VAL A 11 -4.97 -6.55 -12.17
C VAL A 11 -4.77 -5.55 -13.32
N ARG A 12 -3.52 -5.14 -13.60
CA ARG A 12 -3.16 -4.21 -14.67
C ARG A 12 -1.83 -4.63 -15.29
N ARG A 13 -1.89 -5.36 -16.41
CA ARG A 13 -0.70 -5.94 -17.06
C ARG A 13 0.36 -4.90 -17.45
N ASP A 14 -0.05 -3.71 -17.84
CA ASP A 14 0.83 -2.60 -18.23
C ASP A 14 1.39 -1.82 -17.04
N PHE A 15 1.26 -2.36 -15.82
CA PHE A 15 1.83 -1.72 -14.63
C PHE A 15 3.37 -1.75 -14.67
N ASP A 16 3.95 -0.60 -14.97
CA ASP A 16 5.40 -0.38 -14.89
C ASP A 16 5.81 0.05 -13.48
N LEU A 17 6.55 -0.82 -12.80
CA LEU A 17 7.16 -0.50 -11.52
C LEU A 17 8.16 0.65 -11.64
N ARG A 18 8.95 0.73 -12.72
CA ARG A 18 10.01 1.74 -12.86
C ARG A 18 9.43 3.15 -12.87
N ALA A 19 8.40 3.39 -13.69
CA ALA A 19 7.66 4.65 -13.71
C ALA A 19 6.97 4.99 -12.38
N ASN A 20 6.63 4.00 -11.55
CA ASN A 20 5.90 4.20 -10.30
C ASN A 20 6.75 3.97 -9.03
N THR A 21 8.06 3.82 -9.15
CA THR A 21 8.95 3.34 -8.08
C THR A 21 8.79 4.14 -6.79
N ARG A 22 8.81 5.48 -6.91
CA ARG A 22 8.68 6.39 -5.76
C ARG A 22 7.34 6.24 -5.04
N ALA A 23 6.23 6.30 -5.79
CA ALA A 23 4.90 6.19 -5.23
C ALA A 23 4.69 4.82 -4.55
N VAL A 24 5.17 3.73 -5.17
CA VAL A 24 5.07 2.39 -4.59
C VAL A 24 5.89 2.30 -3.31
N ALA A 25 7.12 2.84 -3.27
CA ALA A 25 7.96 2.91 -2.07
C ALA A 25 7.25 3.62 -0.91
N GLU A 26 6.70 4.80 -1.18
CA GLU A 26 5.95 5.60 -0.21
C GLU A 26 4.68 4.87 0.27
N ILE A 27 3.96 4.17 -0.60
CA ILE A 27 2.82 3.31 -0.22
C ILE A 27 3.26 2.19 0.72
N CYS A 28 4.38 1.52 0.44
CA CYS A 28 4.88 0.46 1.31
C CYS A 28 5.26 0.96 2.70
N VAL A 29 5.87 2.14 2.78
CA VAL A 29 6.19 2.79 4.06
C VAL A 29 4.92 3.20 4.79
N ALA A 30 3.97 3.84 4.11
CA ALA A 30 2.73 4.32 4.71
C ALA A 30 1.80 3.20 5.22
N LEU A 31 2.01 1.96 4.76
CA LEU A 31 1.25 0.78 5.19
C LEU A 31 2.03 -0.08 6.19
N ASP A 32 3.16 0.38 6.71
CA ASP A 32 4.01 -0.33 7.68
C ASP A 32 4.41 -1.77 7.29
N GLY A 33 4.35 -2.10 5.99
CA GLY A 33 4.61 -3.47 5.53
C GLY A 33 3.47 -4.47 5.80
N LEU A 34 2.29 -4.03 6.23
CA LEU A 34 1.10 -4.86 6.39
C LEU A 34 0.75 -5.55 5.07
N LEU A 35 0.91 -6.87 5.04
CA LEU A 35 0.79 -7.68 3.83
C LEU A 35 -0.58 -7.52 3.17
N LEU A 36 -1.65 -7.58 3.96
CA LEU A 36 -3.03 -7.44 3.48
C LEU A 36 -3.32 -6.03 2.95
N ALA A 37 -2.80 -5.00 3.62
CA ALA A 37 -2.97 -3.62 3.18
C ALA A 37 -2.29 -3.40 1.83
N LEU A 38 -1.11 -4.00 1.62
CA LEU A 38 -0.39 -3.98 0.36
C LEU A 38 -1.14 -4.68 -0.77
N GLU A 39 -1.78 -5.82 -0.50
CA GLU A 39 -2.58 -6.52 -1.51
C GLU A 39 -3.79 -5.70 -1.95
N LEU A 40 -4.53 -5.12 -0.99
CA LEU A 40 -5.69 -4.28 -1.28
C LEU A 40 -5.31 -2.98 -2.00
N ALA A 41 -4.18 -2.38 -1.62
CA ALA A 41 -3.61 -1.22 -2.30
C ALA A 41 -3.25 -1.55 -3.75
N ALA A 42 -2.58 -2.69 -3.98
CA ALA A 42 -2.21 -3.14 -5.32
C ALA A 42 -3.43 -3.51 -6.17
N ALA A 43 -4.50 -4.07 -5.60
CA ALA A 43 -5.73 -4.37 -6.33
C ALA A 43 -6.43 -3.11 -6.88
N ARG A 44 -6.20 -1.94 -6.25
CA ARG A 44 -6.80 -0.66 -6.67
C ARG A 44 -6.10 -0.01 -7.86
N VAL A 45 -4.96 -0.50 -8.33
CA VAL A 45 -4.20 0.15 -9.41
C VAL A 45 -4.88 0.13 -10.79
N ASN A 46 -5.92 -0.70 -10.95
CA ASN A 46 -6.78 -0.73 -12.13
C ASN A 46 -7.72 0.48 -12.19
N VAL A 47 -8.04 1.08 -11.03
CA VAL A 47 -9.00 2.19 -10.91
C VAL A 47 -8.32 3.49 -10.49
N LEU A 48 -7.18 3.41 -9.79
CA LEU A 48 -6.38 4.55 -9.32
C LEU A 48 -4.93 4.37 -9.75
N SER A 49 -4.26 5.45 -10.17
CA SER A 49 -2.80 5.39 -10.37
C SER A 49 -2.07 5.20 -9.04
N ALA A 50 -0.84 4.68 -9.05
CA ALA A 50 -0.04 4.54 -7.83
C ALA A 50 0.16 5.90 -7.13
N ALA A 51 0.36 6.98 -7.90
CA ALA A 51 0.43 8.34 -7.36
C ALA A 51 -0.88 8.77 -6.68
N ALA A 52 -2.04 8.55 -7.32
CA ALA A 52 -3.34 8.88 -6.73
C ALA A 52 -3.65 8.04 -5.47
N LEU A 53 -3.17 6.79 -5.43
CA LEU A 53 -3.28 5.94 -4.26
C LEU A 53 -2.44 6.51 -3.10
N ARG A 54 -1.18 6.88 -3.38
CA ARG A 54 -0.27 7.53 -2.42
C ARG A 54 -0.87 8.83 -1.88
N ASP A 55 -1.37 9.72 -2.73
CA ASP A 55 -2.00 10.98 -2.28
C ASP A 55 -3.20 10.74 -1.36
N ARG A 56 -4.02 9.72 -1.64
CA ARG A 56 -5.16 9.36 -0.77
C ARG A 56 -4.72 8.77 0.55
N LEU A 57 -3.65 7.99 0.56
CA LEU A 57 -3.04 7.46 1.77
C LEU A 57 -2.47 8.60 2.62
N GLU A 58 -1.74 9.54 2.02
CA GLU A 58 -1.19 10.73 2.69
C GLU A 58 -2.30 11.62 3.29
N ARG A 59 -3.43 11.77 2.59
CA ARG A 59 -4.57 12.57 3.07
C ARG A 59 -5.45 11.86 4.12
N ARG A 60 -5.54 10.53 4.12
CA ARG A 60 -6.44 9.76 5.00
C ARG A 60 -5.73 9.07 6.17
N LEU A 61 -4.42 8.83 6.08
CA LEU A 61 -3.60 8.22 7.13
C LEU A 61 -2.81 9.18 8.03
N PRO A 62 -3.00 10.52 8.09
CA PRO A 62 -2.30 11.31 9.13
C PRO A 62 -2.53 10.77 10.56
N LEU A 63 -3.63 10.04 10.77
CA LEU A 63 -3.98 9.37 12.03
C LEU A 63 -3.37 7.97 12.24
N LEU A 64 -2.77 7.38 11.20
CA LEU A 64 -2.22 6.01 11.21
C LEU A 64 -0.70 5.97 10.96
N VAL A 65 -0.11 7.03 10.39
CA VAL A 65 1.36 7.18 10.24
C VAL A 65 2.04 7.49 11.60
N ALA A 66 1.26 7.82 12.64
CA ALA A 66 1.74 7.94 14.01
C ALA A 66 1.69 6.58 14.76
N GLY A 67 2.65 5.71 14.46
CA GLY A 67 3.10 4.65 15.38
C GLY A 67 2.67 3.21 15.04
N PRO A 68 3.50 2.22 15.40
CA PRO A 68 3.31 0.82 15.03
C PRO A 68 2.07 0.26 15.71
N ARG A 69 1.03 -0.09 14.93
CA ARG A 69 -0.18 -0.75 15.42
C ARG A 69 -0.30 -2.20 14.92
N ASP A 70 0.82 -2.84 14.68
CA ASP A 70 0.88 -4.27 14.35
C ASP A 70 1.22 -5.13 15.59
N VAL A 71 0.43 -4.96 16.66
CA VAL A 71 0.39 -5.95 17.75
C VAL A 71 -1.08 -6.17 18.13
N PRO A 72 -1.68 -7.32 17.79
CA PRO A 72 -2.91 -7.75 18.44
C PRO A 72 -2.55 -8.28 19.84
N VAL A 73 -2.40 -7.38 20.82
CA VAL A 73 -2.50 -7.73 22.24
C VAL A 73 -3.86 -7.27 22.72
N ARG A 74 -4.84 -8.19 22.68
CA ARG A 74 -5.84 -8.33 23.75
C ARG A 74 -6.79 -9.49 23.47
N GLN A 75 -6.42 -10.66 23.99
CA GLN A 75 -7.32 -11.47 24.80
C GLN A 75 -6.52 -12.00 25.99
N GLN A 76 -6.50 -11.22 27.07
CA GLN A 76 -6.28 -11.75 28.42
C GLN A 76 -7.61 -11.58 29.15
N THR A 77 -8.29 -12.69 29.31
CA THR A 77 -9.27 -12.98 30.37
C THR A 77 -9.13 -14.45 30.68
#